data_AF-A0AAV7F2R1-F1
#
_entry.id   AF-A0AAV7F2R1-F1
#
_cell.length_a   1.000
_cell.length_b   1.000
_cell.length_c   1.000
_cell.angle_alpha   90.00
_cell.angle_beta   90.00
_cell.angle_gamma   90.00
#
_symmetry.space_group_name_H-M   'P 1'
#
loop_
_entity.id
_entity.type
_entity.pdbx_description
1 polymer ?
#
loop_
_entity_poly.entity_id
_entity_poly.type
_entity_poly.pdbx_seq_one_letter_code
_entity_poly.pdbx_strand_id
1 'polypeptide(L)' 'MEALKKATKEDLRLQKLLSMYACVTNLIPDLGDESKISGHIVDRDKRRIEKFEFDPLKTSSDEICNTLWKVMDQ' A
#
# COMPACT_ATOMS: atom_id res chain seq x y z
N MET A 1 31.67 -5.37 4.79
CA MET A 1 30.77 -6.46 5.26
C MET A 1 29.69 -5.94 6.21
N GLU A 2 29.98 -4.99 7.12
CA GLU A 2 28.97 -4.44 8.05
C GLU A 2 27.88 -3.59 7.39
N ALA A 3 28.24 -2.76 6.39
CA ALA A 3 27.27 -1.97 5.64
C ALA A 3 26.21 -2.84 4.93
N LEU A 4 26.62 -3.98 4.37
CA LEU A 4 25.71 -4.93 3.73
C LEU A 4 24.75 -5.56 4.75
N LYS A 5 25.26 -5.98 5.92
CA LYS A 5 24.42 -6.50 7.00
C LYS A 5 23.38 -5.48 7.48
N LYS A 6 23.76 -4.20 7.55
CA LYS A 6 22.85 -3.10 7.91
C LYS A 6 21.76 -2.90 6.85
N ALA A 7 22.12 -2.88 5.57
CA ALA A 7 21.16 -2.74 4.47
C ALA A 7 20.14 -3.89 4.46
N THR A 8 20.59 -5.15 4.57
CA THR A 8 19.69 -6.31 4.62
C THR A 8 18.74 -6.26 5.83
N LYS A 9 19.21 -5.78 6.97
CA LYS A 9 18.36 -5.63 8.16
C LYS A 9 17.27 -4.58 7.94
N GLU A 10 17.60 -3.45 7.31
CA GLU A 10 16.62 -2.42 6.99
C GLU A 10 15.61 -2.90 5.94
N ASP A 11 16.05 -3.60 4.90
CA ASP A 11 15.14 -4.20 3.90
C ASP A 11 14.14 -5.15 4.55
N LEU A 12 14.62 -6.03 5.43
CA LEU A 12 13.74 -6.95 6.17
C LEU A 12 12.76 -6.19 7.08
N ARG A 13 13.20 -5.08 7.69
CA ARG A 13 12.33 -4.22 8.51
C ARG A 13 11.24 -3.58 7.66
N LEU A 14 11.59 -3.05 6.50
CA LEU A 14 10.65 -2.42 5.57
C LEU A 14 9.65 -3.44 5.01
N GLN A 15 10.11 -4.64 4.65
CA GLN A 15 9.21 -5.72 4.19
C GLN A 15 8.20 -6.13 5.27
N LYS A 16 8.64 -6.26 6.53
CA LYS A 16 7.74 -6.57 7.65
C LYS A 16 6.72 -5.46 7.89
N LEU A 17 7.15 -4.20 7.80
CA LEU A 17 6.28 -3.04 7.94
C LEU A 17 5.21 -3.01 6.84
N LEU A 18 5.61 -3.20 5.58
CA LEU A 18 4.68 -3.29 4.44
C LEU A 18 3.70 -4.45 4.59
N SER A 19 4.18 -5.62 5.00
CA SER A 19 3.33 -6.80 5.24
C SER A 19 2.30 -6.54 6.34
N MET A 20 2.69 -5.86 7.42
CA MET A 20 1.78 -5.49 8.49
C MET A 20 0.68 -4.55 7.99
N TYR A 21 1.03 -3.50 7.22
CA TYR A 21 0.02 -2.61 6.64
C TYR A 21 -0.93 -3.36 5.71
N ALA A 22 -0.40 -4.17 4.80
CA ALA A 22 -1.22 -4.97 3.88
C ALA A 22 -2.15 -5.96 4.59
N CYS A 23 -1.75 -6.50 5.75
CA CYS A 23 -2.62 -7.38 6.55
C CYS A 23 -3.81 -6.64 7.17
N VAL A 24 -3.66 -5.35 7.48
CA VAL A 24 -4.72 -4.54 8.08
C VAL A 24 -5.61 -3.91 7.02
N THR A 25 -5.00 -3.45 5.92
CA THR A 25 -5.71 -2.67 4.91
C THR A 25 -6.11 -3.50 3.69
N ASN A 26 -5.56 -4.70 3.51
CA ASN A 26 -5.69 -5.44 2.25
C ASN A 26 -5.22 -4.61 1.03
N LEU A 27 -4.44 -3.54 1.22
CA LEU A 27 -3.92 -2.70 0.15
C LEU A 27 -2.45 -3.04 -0.14
N ILE A 28 -2.12 -3.12 -1.42
CA ILE A 28 -0.75 -3.22 -1.93
C ILE A 28 -0.47 -1.97 -2.76
N PRO A 29 0.31 -1.00 -2.24
CA PRO A 29 0.63 0.22 -2.99
C PRO A 29 1.57 -0.09 -4.15
N ASP A 30 1.40 0.62 -5.26
CA ASP A 30 2.40 0.70 -6.32
C ASP A 30 3.45 1.75 -5.94
N LEU A 31 4.72 1.35 -5.94
CA LEU A 31 5.86 2.19 -5.59
C LEU A 31 6.67 2.61 -6.82
N GLY A 32 6.25 2.21 -8.03
CA GLY A 32 6.98 2.49 -9.27
C GLY A 32 6.69 3.86 -9.88
N ASP A 33 5.57 4.48 -9.52
CA ASP A 33 5.14 5.78 -10.06
C ASP A 33 4.76 6.74 -8.93
N GLU A 34 5.65 7.68 -8.63
CA GLU A 34 5.45 8.69 -7.58
C GLU A 34 4.50 9.83 -7.99
N SER A 35 4.10 9.91 -9.27
CA SER A 35 3.19 10.98 -9.74
C SER A 35 1.74 10.78 -9.32
N LYS A 36 1.40 9.59 -8.83
CA LYS A 36 0.04 9.19 -8.48
C LYS A 36 0.02 8.30 -7.25
N ILE A 37 -1.13 8.27 -6.57
CA ILE A 37 -1.38 7.32 -5.49
C ILE A 37 -2.14 6.15 -6.10
N SER A 38 -1.47 5.01 -6.29
CA SER A 38 -2.08 3.86 -6.96
C SER A 38 -1.66 2.54 -6.33
N GLY A 39 -2.37 1.47 -6.70
CA GLY A 39 -2.10 0.14 -6.18
C GLY A 39 -3.27 -0.79 -6.36
N HIS A 40 -3.29 -1.84 -5.54
CA HIS A 40 -4.30 -2.88 -5.59
C HIS A 40 -4.95 -3.10 -4.22
N ILE A 41 -6.25 -3.34 -4.22
CA ILE A 41 -7.04 -3.83 -3.10
C ILE A 41 -7.18 -5.34 -3.29
N VAL A 42 -6.81 -6.12 -2.27
CA VAL A 42 -6.75 -7.58 -2.33
C VAL A 42 -7.74 -8.18 -1.34
N ASP A 43 -8.92 -8.56 -1.83
CA ASP A 43 -9.88 -9.31 -1.04
C ASP A 43 -9.56 -10.81 -1.16
N ARG A 44 -8.98 -11.38 -0.10
CA ARG A 44 -8.56 -12.79 -0.08
C ARG A 44 -9.75 -13.75 0.01
N ASP A 45 -10.81 -13.35 0.70
CA ASP A 45 -11.99 -14.17 0.94
C ASP A 45 -12.82 -14.29 -0.34
N LYS A 46 -13.00 -13.16 -1.03
CA LYS A 46 -13.70 -13.09 -2.32
C LYS A 46 -12.78 -13.42 -3.51
N ARG A 47 -11.47 -13.62 -3.27
CA ARG A 47 -10.42 -13.81 -4.29
C ARG A 47 -10.44 -12.73 -5.37
N ARG A 48 -10.60 -11.48 -4.97
CA ARG A 48 -10.67 -10.32 -5.87
C ARG A 48 -9.44 -9.43 -5.73
N ILE A 49 -9.01 -8.88 -6.85
CA ILE A 49 -7.96 -7.88 -6.91
C ILE A 49 -8.54 -6.71 -7.70
N GLU A 50 -8.65 -5.55 -7.06
CA GLU A 50 -9.18 -4.32 -7.66
C GLU A 50 -8.09 -3.26 -7.69
N LYS A 51 -7.95 -2.56 -8.81
CA LYS A 51 -6.94 -1.49 -8.95
C LYS A 51 -7.53 -0.17 -8.47
N PHE A 52 -6.75 0.62 -7.73
CA PHE A 52 -7.06 2.01 -7.42
C PHE A 52 -5.98 2.96 -7.98
N GLU A 53 -6.39 4.17 -8.31
CA GLU A 53 -5.50 5.23 -8.80
C GLU A 53 -6.12 6.59 -8.49
N PHE A 54 -5.34 7.47 -7.86
CA PHE A 54 -5.74 8.83 -7.49
C PHE A 54 -4.66 9.81 -7.93
N ASP A 55 -5.10 10.96 -8.42
CA ASP A 55 -4.24 12.10 -8.72
C ASP A 55 -4.13 12.96 -7.44
N PRO A 56 -2.95 13.04 -6.80
CA PRO A 56 -2.76 13.79 -5.56
C PRO A 56 -2.91 15.31 -5.75
N LEU A 57 -2.92 15.82 -6.99
CA LEU A 57 -3.19 17.23 -7.29
C LEU A 57 -4.68 17.53 -7.41
N LYS A 58 -5.51 16.50 -7.65
CA LYS A 58 -6.96 16.65 -7.86
C LYS A 58 -7.79 16.19 -6.68
N THR A 59 -7.27 15.26 -5.87
CA THR A 59 -8.02 14.64 -4.77
C THR A 59 -7.29 14.88 -3.47
N SER A 60 -7.99 15.40 -2.47
CA SER A 60 -7.39 15.65 -1.16
C SER A 60 -7.02 14.33 -0.47
N SER A 61 -6.01 14.37 0.41
CA SER A 61 -5.61 13.18 1.17
C SER A 61 -6.75 12.61 2.02
N ASP A 62 -7.62 13.47 2.56
CA ASP A 62 -8.79 13.04 3.36
C ASP A 62 -9.82 12.29 2.51
N GLU A 63 -10.11 12.78 1.30
CA GLU A 63 -11.03 12.11 0.36
C GLU A 63 -10.48 10.76 -0.09
N ILE A 64 -9.18 10.69 -0.41
CA ILE A 64 -8.51 9.43 -0.78
C ILE A 64 -8.61 8.42 0.37
N CYS A 65 -8.24 8.84 1.60
CA CYS A 65 -8.30 7.99 2.78
C CYS A 65 -9.72 7.49 3.05
N ASN A 66 -10.71 8.39 3.02
CA ASN A 66 -12.11 8.01 3.24
C ASN A 66 -12.63 7.05 2.17
N THR A 67 -12.21 7.23 0.92
CA THR A 67 -12.59 6.34 -0.19
C THR A 67 -12.01 4.95 0.01
N LEU A 68 -10.71 4.86 0.31
CA LEU A 68 -10.04 3.59 0.56
C LEU A 68 -10.62 2.88 1.80
N TRP A 69 -10.89 3.60 2.88
CA TRP A 69 -11.48 3.03 4.10
C TRP A 69 -12.87 2.43 3.89
N LYS A 70 -13.72 3.08 3.09
CA LYS A 70 -15.05 2.54 2.76
C LYS A 70 -15.01 1.22 2.00
N VAL A 71 -13.96 0.97 1.23
CA VAL A 71 -13.80 -0.28 0.48
C VAL A 71 -13.36 -1.43 1.40
N MET A 72 -12.63 -1.12 2.47
CA MET A 72 -12.14 -2.13 3.43
C MET A 72 -13.21 -2.55 4.47
N ASP A 73 -14.20 -1.71 4.75
CA ASP A 73 -15.26 -1.96 5.74
C ASP A 73 -16.46 -2.78 5.20
N GLN A 74 -16.26 -3.57 4.13
CA GLN A 74 -17.29 -4.36 3.43
C GLN A 74 -17.05 -5.87 3.43
#